data_AF-A0A378WL43-F1
#
_entry.id   AF-A0A378WL43-F1
#
_cell.length_a   1.000
_cell.length_b   1.000
_cell.length_c   1.000
_cell.angle_alpha   90.00
_cell.angle_beta   90.00
_cell.angle_gamma   90.00
#
_symmetry.space_group_name_H-M   'P 1'
#
loop_
_entity.id
_entity.type
_entity.pdbx_description
1 polymer ?
#
loop_
_entity_poly.entity_id
_entity_poly.type
_entity_poly.pdbx_seq_one_letter_code
_entity_poly.pdbx_strand_id
1 'polypeptide(L)' 'MVADIEAARADLVARGVAVGPIEDVGGGVLYAHFADPDGNTWSLQYMPWR' A
#
# COMPACT_ATOMS: atom_id res chain seq x y z
N MET A 1 -6.45 -5.55 1.08
CA MET A 1 -6.62 -4.73 2.29
C MET A 1 -5.62 -5.20 3.33
N VAL A 2 -5.00 -4.28 4.07
CA VAL A 2 -3.96 -4.56 5.08
C VAL A 2 -4.34 -3.93 6.42
N ALA A 3 -3.91 -4.54 7.52
CA ALA A 3 -4.15 -4.05 8.88
C ALA A 3 -3.20 -2.91 9.29
N ASP A 4 -2.02 -2.84 8.66
CA ASP A 4 -1.03 -1.78 8.82
C ASP A 4 -0.39 -1.51 7.45
N ILE A 5 -0.66 -0.33 6.90
CA ILE A 5 -0.18 0.04 5.58
C ILE A 5 1.30 0.44 5.58
N GLU A 6 1.82 0.94 6.71
CA GLU A 6 3.22 1.33 6.85
C GLU A 6 4.10 0.08 6.89
N ALA A 7 3.72 -0.91 7.71
CA ALA A 7 4.40 -2.19 7.77
C ALA A 7 4.35 -2.93 6.42
N ALA A 8 3.17 -3.00 5.78
CA ALA A 8 3.03 -3.65 4.48
C ALA A 8 3.88 -2.96 3.39
N ARG A 9 3.93 -1.63 3.39
CA ARG A 9 4.79 -0.87 2.48
C ARG A 9 6.27 -1.12 2.76
N ALA A 10 6.69 -1.11 4.02
CA ALA A 10 8.07 -1.37 4.41
C ALA A 10 8.53 -2.76 3.96
N ASP A 11 7.69 -3.79 4.15
CA ASP A 11 7.97 -5.16 3.71
C ASP A 11 8.15 -5.27 2.19
N LEU A 12 7.30 -4.58 1.42
CA LEU A 12 7.38 -4.57 -0.03
C LEU A 12 8.64 -3.83 -0.52
N VAL A 13 8.94 -2.68 0.07
CA VAL A 13 10.17 -1.94 -0.22
C VAL A 13 11.42 -2.76 0.12
N ALA A 14 11.42 -3.47 1.26
CA ALA A 14 12.52 -4.36 1.66
C ALA A 14 12.72 -5.51 0.68
N ARG A 15 11.67 -5.94 -0.02
CA ARG A 15 11.71 -6.96 -1.10
C ARG A 15 12.10 -6.38 -2.47
N GLY A 16 12.41 -5.08 -2.55
CA GLY A 16 12.79 -4.40 -3.78
C GLY A 16 11.62 -3.91 -4.64
N VAL A 17 10.39 -3.93 -4.11
CA VAL A 17 9.22 -3.39 -4.82
C VAL A 17 9.17 -1.89 -4.64
N ALA A 18 9.08 -1.14 -5.74
CA ALA A 18 8.91 0.31 -5.71
C ALA A 18 7.46 0.65 -5.34
N VAL A 19 7.22 0.91 -4.05
CA VAL A 19 5.92 1.34 -3.54
C VAL A 19 5.87 2.86 -3.41
N GLY A 20 4.81 3.46 -3.95
CA GLY A 20 4.51 4.87 -3.85
C GLY A 20 4.28 5.36 -2.40
N PRO A 21 4.05 6.67 -2.23
CA PRO A 21 3.71 7.22 -0.92
C PRO A 21 2.38 6.66 -0.42
N ILE A 22 2.18 6.73 0.90
CA ILE A 22 0.88 6.47 1.50
C ILE A 22 0.06 7.75 1.41
N GLU A 23 -1.15 7.64 0.86
CA GLU A 23 -2.09 8.73 0.63
C GLU A 23 -3.34 8.50 1.48
N ASP A 24 -3.69 9.49 2.30
CA ASP A 24 -4.98 9.51 3.00
C ASP A 24 -6.04 10.09 2.05
N VAL A 25 -7.04 9.27 1.70
CA VAL A 25 -8.11 9.67 0.77
C VAL A 25 -9.38 10.13 1.50
N GLY A 26 -9.30 10.30 2.83
CA GLY A 26 -10.39 10.73 3.68
C GLY A 26 -11.07 9.58 4.43
N GLY A 27 -11.70 9.91 5.56
CA GLY A 27 -12.38 8.93 6.41
C GLY A 27 -11.42 7.96 7.13
N GLY A 28 -10.12 8.26 7.19
CA GLY A 28 -9.10 7.38 7.76
C GLY A 28 -8.67 6.23 6.84
N VAL A 29 -9.07 6.28 5.56
CA VAL A 29 -8.68 5.29 4.55
C VAL A 29 -7.35 5.68 3.95
N LEU A 30 -6.41 4.74 3.95
CA LEU A 30 -5.07 4.95 3.40
C LEU A 30 -4.85 4.07 2.18
N TYR A 31 -4.21 4.64 1.16
CA TYR A 31 -3.83 3.96 -0.08
C TYR A 31 -2.33 4.05 -0.32
N ALA A 32 -1.75 3.02 -0.93
CA ALA A 32 -0.42 3.10 -1.52
C ALA A 32 -0.38 2.23 -2.77
N HIS A 33 0.23 2.72 -3.84
CA HIS A 33 0.24 2.05 -5.13
C HIS A 33 1.63 1.46 -5.42
N PHE A 34 1.67 0.29 -6.06
CA PHE A 34 2.92 -0.30 -6.54
C PHE A 34 2.67 -1.08 -7.83
N ALA A 35 3.72 -1.26 -8.62
CA ALA A 35 3.71 -2.14 -9.78
C ALA A 35 4.39 -3.46 -9.42
N ASP A 36 3.77 -4.58 -9.79
CA ASP A 36 4.46 -5.87 -9.77
C ASP A 36 5.45 -5.97 -10.96
N PRO A 37 6.39 -6.93 -10.95
CA PRO A 37 7.33 -7.13 -12.05
C PRO A 37 6.66 -7.41 -13.40
N ASP A 38 5.41 -7.88 -13.39
CA ASP A 38 4.62 -8.18 -14.58
C ASP A 38 3.93 -6.93 -15.15
N GLY A 39 4.06 -5.78 -14.48
CA GLY A 39 3.53 -4.48 -14.90
C GLY A 39 2.09 -4.21 -14.44
N ASN A 40 1.48 -5.07 -13.63
CA ASN A 40 0.19 -4.78 -13.04
C ASN A 40 0.33 -3.76 -11.93
N THR A 41 -0.60 -2.81 -11.88
CA THR A 41 -0.69 -1.86 -10.77
C THR A 41 -1.60 -2.43 -9.68
N TRP A 42 -1.06 -2.53 -8.48
CA TRP A 42 -1.76 -2.97 -7.29
C TRP A 42 -1.85 -1.82 -6.29
N SER A 43 -2.88 -1.86 -5.44
CA SER A 43 -3.05 -0.90 -4.34
C SER A 43 -3.13 -1.62 -3.00
N LEU A 44 -2.30 -1.16 -2.06
CA LEU A 44 -2.51 -1.38 -0.63
C LEU A 44 -3.65 -0.47 -0.19
N GLN A 45 -4.54 -1.03 0.63
CA GLN A 45 -5.71 -0.33 1.14
C GLN A 45 -5.79 -0.64 2.62
N TYR A 46 -5.81 0.40 3.45
CA TYR A 46 -6.12 0.31 4.87
C TYR A 46 -7.43 1.02 5.12
N MET A 47 -8.34 0.36 5.82
CA MET A 47 -9.65 0.89 6.18
C MET A 47 -9.86 0.61 7.67
N PRO A 48 -10.08 1.63 8.52
CA PRO A 48 -10.06 1.45 9.97
C PRO A 48 -11.24 0.63 10.51
N TRP A 49 -12.22 0.30 9.68
CA TRP A 49 -13.43 -0.46 10.02
C TRP A 49 -13.41 -1.91 9.51
N ARG A 50 -12.28 -2.40 9.01
CA ARG A 50 -12.19 -3.77 8.49
C ARG A 50 -10.90 -4.46 8.89
#